data_AF-F7M1U3-F1
#
_entry.id   AF-F7M1U3-F1
#
_cell.length_a   1.000
_cell.length_b   1.000
_cell.length_c   1.000
_cell.angle_alpha   90.00
_cell.angle_beta   90.00
_cell.angle_gamma   90.00
#
_symmetry.space_group_name_H-M   'P 1'
#
loop_
_entity.id
_entity.type
_entity.pdbx_description
1 polymer ?
#
loop_
_entity_poly.entity_id
_entity_poly.type
_entity_poly.pdbx_seq_one_letter_code
_entity_poly.pdbx_strand_id
1 'polypeptide(L)'
;MAISISVLILAIGLISLFTLPVEQYPDIAPPTVYVTASYTGADAEAVMNSVIMPLEESINGVEDMMYISSSASNAGLAIIQVYFKQGTDPDMAAVNVQNRVAKA
;
A
#
# COMPACT_ATOMS: atom_id res chain seq x y z
N MET A 1 43.38 -9.32 26.65
CA MET A 1 42.81 -9.47 25.30
C MET A 1 41.39 -10.05 25.32
N ALA A 2 41.08 -11.08 26.13
CA ALA A 2 39.72 -11.65 26.17
C ALA A 2 38.67 -10.74 26.84
N ILE A 3 39.03 -10.06 27.93
CA ILE A 3 38.12 -9.18 28.69
C ILE A 3 37.67 -7.97 27.86
N SER A 4 38.58 -7.38 27.08
CA SER A 4 38.27 -6.25 26.20
C SER A 4 37.26 -6.61 25.10
N ILE A 5 37.35 -7.82 24.55
CA ILE A 5 36.40 -8.31 23.54
C ILE A 5 35.03 -8.54 24.17
N SER A 6 34.99 -9.11 25.39
CA SER A 6 33.74 -9.35 26.11
C SER A 6 33.01 -8.06 26.48
N VAL A 7 33.73 -7.04 26.97
CA VAL A 7 33.16 -5.73 27.29
C VAL A 7 32.62 -5.03 26.03
N LEU A 8 33.32 -5.17 24.90
CA LEU A 8 32.88 -4.60 23.62
C LEU A 8 31.56 -5.22 23.13
N ILE A 9 31.44 -6.55 23.20
CA ILE A 9 30.22 -7.27 22.79
C ILE A 9 29.05 -6.88 23.70
N LEU A 10 29.28 -6.75 25.00
CA LEU A 10 28.24 -6.37 25.97
C LEU A 10 27.76 -4.93 25.72
N ALA A 11 28.68 -4.00 25.46
CA ALA A 11 28.34 -2.62 25.14
C ALA A 11 27.52 -2.50 23.85
N ILE A 12 27.91 -3.21 22.79
CA ILE A 12 27.16 -3.23 21.52
C ILE A 12 25.78 -3.88 21.72
N GLY A 13 25.70 -4.99 22.47
CA GLY A 13 24.43 -5.66 22.77
C GLY A 13 23.46 -4.77 23.54
N LEU A 14 23.96 -3.99 24.51
CA LEU A 14 23.16 -3.01 25.26
C LEU A 14 22.61 -1.92 24.35
N ILE A 15 23.41 -1.36 23.45
CA ILE A 15 22.98 -0.31 22.52
C ILE A 15 21.91 -0.87 21.57
N SER A 16 22.14 -2.05 20.98
CA SER A 16 21.20 -2.69 20.06
C SER A 16 19.84 -2.99 20.70
N LEU A 17 19.82 -3.35 21.99
CA LEU A 17 18.59 -3.57 22.76
C LEU A 17 17.70 -2.33 22.84
N PHE A 18 18.29 -1.13 22.88
CA PHE A 18 17.53 0.13 22.93
C PHE A 18 17.18 0.68 21.54
N THR A 19 17.90 0.28 20.49
CA THR A 19 17.68 0.80 19.13
C THR A 19 16.85 -0.12 18.25
N LEU A 20 16.64 -1.39 18.64
CA LEU A 20 15.83 -2.31 17.87
C LEU A 20 14.34 -1.94 18.00
N PRO A 21 13.65 -1.65 16.89
CA PRO A 21 12.21 -1.45 16.90
C PRO A 21 11.52 -2.76 17.31
N VAL A 22 10.59 -2.64 18.26
CA VAL A 22 9.78 -3.77 18.74
C VAL A 22 8.46 -3.75 18.00
N GLU A 23 8.27 -4.68 17.07
CA GLU A 23 7.03 -4.84 16.32
C GLU A 23 6.29 -6.09 16.81
N GLN A 24 4.97 -5.99 17.05
CA GLN A 24 4.15 -7.11 17.56
C GLN A 24 3.93 -8.20 16.51
N TYR A 25 3.93 -7.80 15.24
CA TYR A 25 3.93 -8.67 14.07
C TYR A 25 4.86 -8.00 13.06
N PRO A 26 5.77 -8.75 12.40
CA PRO A 26 6.48 -8.20 11.25
C PRO A 26 5.45 -7.78 10.19
N ASP A 27 5.78 -6.80 9.35
CA ASP A 27 4.91 -6.35 8.24
C ASP A 27 4.65 -7.49 7.22
N ILE A 28 3.69 -8.35 7.56
CA ILE A 28 3.16 -9.44 6.72
C ILE A 28 2.01 -8.96 5.84
N ALA A 29 1.47 -7.78 6.10
CA ALA A 29 0.43 -7.21 5.27
C ALA A 29 1.05 -6.68 3.98
N PRO A 30 0.53 -7.06 2.80
CA PRO A 30 0.95 -6.44 1.55
C PRO A 30 0.64 -4.93 1.58
N PRO A 31 1.49 -4.07 1.00
CA PRO A 31 1.18 -2.66 0.85
C PRO A 31 -0.08 -2.50 0.00
N THR A 32 -1.01 -1.65 0.44
CA THR A 32 -2.30 -1.44 -0.24
C THR A 32 -2.54 0.05 -0.45
N VAL A 33 -2.89 0.44 -1.67
CA VAL A 33 -3.29 1.81 -2.02
C VAL A 33 -4.80 1.85 -2.24
N TYR A 34 -5.46 2.81 -1.59
CA TYR A 34 -6.89 3.06 -1.72
C TYR A 34 -7.13 4.25 -2.63
N VAL A 35 -7.90 4.05 -3.69
CA VAL A 35 -8.39 5.10 -4.58
C VAL A 35 -9.88 5.21 -4.38
N THR A 36 -10.33 6.35 -3.84
CA THR A 36 -11.75 6.64 -3.65
C THR A 36 -12.20 7.68 -4.66
N ALA A 37 -13.29 7.38 -5.36
CA ALA A 37 -13.94 8.32 -6.24
C ALA A 37 -15.42 8.43 -5.87
N SER A 38 -16.02 9.59 -6.10
CA SER A 38 -17.42 9.85 -5.82
C SER A 38 -18.12 10.34 -7.08
N TYR A 39 -19.19 9.68 -7.47
CA TYR A 39 -20.09 10.07 -8.53
C TYR A 39 -21.53 10.17 -7.99
N THR A 40 -21.82 11.34 -7.43
CA THR A 40 -23.06 11.62 -6.71
C THR A 40 -24.28 11.51 -7.62
N GLY A 41 -25.31 10.79 -7.17
CA GLY A 41 -26.57 10.63 -7.92
C GLY A 41 -26.57 9.52 -8.97
N ALA A 42 -25.49 8.74 -9.08
CA ALA A 42 -25.42 7.55 -9.91
C ALA A 42 -25.73 6.28 -9.09
N ASP A 43 -26.32 5.28 -9.75
CA ASP A 43 -26.50 3.94 -9.19
C ASP A 43 -25.17 3.17 -9.18
N ALA A 44 -25.10 2.08 -8.41
CA ALA A 44 -23.87 1.30 -8.27
C ALA A 44 -23.35 0.78 -9.63
N GLU A 45 -24.26 0.48 -10.56
CA GLU A 45 -23.92 -0.03 -11.89
C GLU A 45 -23.38 1.06 -12.82
N ALA A 46 -23.93 2.28 -12.80
CA ALA A 46 -23.34 3.40 -13.54
C ALA A 46 -21.98 3.81 -12.96
N VAL A 47 -21.82 3.82 -11.63
CA VAL A 47 -20.52 4.08 -10.99
C VAL A 47 -19.48 3.04 -11.43
N MET A 48 -19.88 1.77 -11.46
CA MET A 48 -19.00 0.69 -11.88
C MET A 48 -18.55 0.86 -13.34
N ASN A 49 -19.49 1.10 -14.24
CA ASN A 49 -19.17 1.18 -15.67
C ASN A 49 -18.48 2.49 -16.08
N SER A 50 -18.85 3.62 -15.46
CA SER A 50 -18.36 4.95 -15.85
C SER A 50 -17.15 5.44 -15.07
N VAL A 51 -16.89 4.89 -13.87
CA VAL A 51 -15.79 5.35 -13.00
C VAL A 51 -14.82 4.22 -12.69
N ILE A 52 -15.32 3.08 -12.22
CA ILE A 52 -14.44 1.97 -11.80
C ILE A 52 -13.72 1.37 -13.01
N MET A 53 -14.45 1.01 -14.07
CA MET A 53 -13.87 0.36 -15.25
C MET A 53 -12.71 1.16 -15.88
N PRO A 54 -12.84 2.47 -16.19
CA PRO A 54 -11.72 3.24 -16.75
C PRO A 54 -10.57 3.47 -15.75
N LEU A 55 -10.87 3.60 -14.46
CA LEU A 55 -9.83 3.74 -13.43
C LEU A 55 -9.03 2.44 -13.27
N GLU A 56 -9.70 1.29 -13.26
CA GLU A 56 -9.04 -0.01 -13.22
C GLU A 56 -8.13 -0.22 -14.43
N GLU A 57 -8.61 0.07 -15.63
CA GLU A 57 -7.79 -0.05 -16.85
C GLU A 57 -6.56 0.86 -16.80
N SER A 58 -6.71 2.07 -16.25
CA SER A 58 -5.61 3.03 -16.12
C SER A 58 -4.58 2.64 -15.05
N ILE A 59 -5.05 2.07 -13.94
CA ILE A 59 -4.21 1.59 -12.83
C ILE A 59 -3.54 0.26 -13.19
N ASN A 60 -4.16 -0.55 -14.05
CA ASN A 60 -3.60 -1.81 -14.51
C ASN A 60 -2.25 -1.58 -15.22
N GLY A 61 -1.24 -2.36 -14.83
CA GLY A 61 0.13 -2.18 -15.29
C GLY A 61 0.96 -1.19 -14.46
N VAL A 62 0.52 -0.84 -13.25
CA VAL A 62 1.40 -0.26 -12.24
C VAL A 62 2.40 -1.31 -11.74
N GLU A 63 3.64 -0.88 -11.46
CA GLU A 63 4.74 -1.75 -11.07
C GLU A 63 4.44 -2.44 -9.73
N ASP A 64 4.82 -3.72 -9.62
CA ASP A 64 4.64 -4.57 -8.43
C ASP A 64 3.21 -4.79 -7.91
N MET A 65 2.21 -4.50 -8.74
CA MET A 65 0.82 -4.87 -8.44
C MET A 65 0.63 -6.39 -8.39
N MET A 66 -0.11 -6.88 -7.40
CA MET A 66 -0.62 -8.26 -7.33
C MET A 66 -2.04 -8.35 -7.89
N TYR A 67 -2.98 -7.59 -7.33
CA TYR A 67 -4.38 -7.61 -7.74
C TYR A 67 -5.09 -6.31 -7.38
N ILE A 68 -6.21 -6.06 -8.05
CA ILE A 68 -7.11 -4.94 -7.79
C ILE A 68 -8.43 -5.51 -7.27
N SER A 69 -9.01 -4.86 -6.27
CA SER A 69 -10.37 -5.11 -5.80
C SER A 69 -11.13 -3.80 -5.80
N SER A 70 -12.21 -3.72 -6.55
CA SER A 70 -13.06 -2.55 -6.64
C SER A 70 -14.46 -2.83 -6.11
N SER A 71 -15.09 -1.81 -5.55
CA SER A 71 -16.42 -1.86 -5.01
C SER A 71 -17.15 -0.55 -5.30
N ALA A 72 -18.39 -0.67 -5.78
CA ALA A 72 -19.28 0.44 -6.02
C ALA A 72 -20.46 0.38 -5.04
N SER A 73 -20.89 1.54 -4.55
CA SER A 73 -22.03 1.71 -3.66
C SER A 73 -23.14 2.49 -4.35
N ASN A 74 -24.40 2.22 -3.98
CA ASN A 74 -25.57 2.95 -4.50
C ASN A 74 -25.62 4.42 -4.05
N ALA A 75 -24.74 4.82 -3.13
CA ALA A 75 -24.56 6.19 -2.70
C ALA A 75 -23.70 7.01 -3.69
N GLY A 76 -23.31 6.42 -4.83
CA GLY A 76 -22.40 7.06 -5.77
C GLY A 76 -20.94 6.98 -5.34
N LEU A 77 -20.55 6.02 -4.50
CA LEU A 77 -19.16 5.87 -4.04
C LEU A 77 -18.48 4.72 -4.77
N ALA A 78 -17.28 4.96 -5.27
CA ALA A 78 -16.36 3.97 -5.82
C ALA A 78 -15.13 3.85 -4.93
N ILE A 79 -14.77 2.63 -4.55
CA ILE A 79 -13.58 2.31 -3.78
C ILE A 79 -12.79 1.27 -4.56
N ILE A 80 -11.55 1.61 -4.91
CA ILE A 80 -10.62 0.72 -5.61
C ILE A 80 -9.44 0.49 -4.69
N GLN A 81 -9.10 -0.77 -4.47
CA GLN A 81 -8.02 -1.22 -3.61
C GLN A 81 -7.00 -1.94 -4.48
N VAL A 82 -5.77 -1.42 -4.50
CA VAL A 82 -4.67 -1.99 -5.27
C VAL A 82 -3.71 -2.63 -4.28
N TYR A 83 -3.54 -3.94 -4.39
CA TYR A 83 -2.65 -4.72 -3.54
C TYR A 83 -1.30 -4.90 -4.23
N PHE A 84 -0.22 -4.58 -3.54
CA PHE A 84 1.15 -4.67 -4.03
C PHE A 84 1.89 -5.84 -3.40
N LYS A 85 2.97 -6.28 -4.04
CA LYS A 85 3.85 -7.31 -3.50
C LYS A 85 4.51 -6.84 -2.20
N GLN A 86 4.82 -7.81 -1.34
CA GLN A 86 5.58 -7.55 -0.12
C GLN A 86 7.00 -7.08 -0.49
N GLY A 87 7.43 -5.96 0.12
CA GLY A 87 8.71 -5.31 -0.19
C GLY A 87 8.61 -4.15 -1.18
N THR A 88 7.44 -3.87 -1.74
CA THR A 88 7.18 -2.65 -2.50
C THR A 88 7.09 -1.45 -1.56
N ASP A 89 7.73 -0.34 -1.95
CA ASP A 89 7.64 0.92 -1.23
C ASP A 89 6.22 1.52 -1.38
N PRO A 90 5.46 1.70 -0.28
CA PRO A 90 4.09 2.21 -0.33
C PRO A 90 4.01 3.65 -0.84
N ASP A 91 5.02 4.48 -0.60
CA ASP A 91 5.05 5.87 -1.03
C ASP A 91 5.23 5.96 -2.55
N MET A 92 6.14 5.14 -3.10
CA MET A 92 6.31 5.04 -4.55
C MET A 92 5.09 4.42 -5.23
N ALA A 93 4.49 3.39 -4.63
CA ALA A 93 3.25 2.79 -5.12
C ALA A 93 2.11 3.82 -5.18
N ALA A 94 1.95 4.65 -4.14
CA ALA A 94 0.94 5.70 -4.12
C ALA A 94 1.15 6.74 -5.22
N VAL A 95 2.38 7.23 -5.41
CA VAL A 95 2.71 8.19 -6.48
C VAL A 95 2.49 7.57 -7.87
N ASN A 96 2.86 6.31 -8.06
CA ASN A 96 2.66 5.61 -9.32
C ASN A 96 1.18 5.44 -9.65
N VAL A 97 0.35 5.02 -8.69
CA VAL A 97 -1.11 4.94 -8.85
C VAL A 97 -1.70 6.31 -9.11
N GLN A 98 -1.30 7.34 -8.36
CA GLN A 98 -1.77 8.71 -8.55
C GLN A 98 -1.45 9.22 -9.97
N ASN A 99 -0.23 8.99 -10.46
CA ASN A 99 0.19 9.39 -11.80
C ASN A 99 -0.58 8.67 -12.91
N ARG A 100 -1.05 7.45 -12.65
CA ARG A 100 -1.90 6.68 -13.58
C ARG A 100 -3.32 7.20 -13.58
N VAL A 101 -3.90 7.41 -12.40
CA VAL A 101 -5.25 7.98 -12.24
C VAL A 101 -5.34 9.40 -12.80
N ALA A 102 -4.30 10.22 -12.65
CA ALA A 102 -4.28 11.59 -13.19
C ALA A 102 -4.14 11.66 -14.72
N LYS A 103 -3.77 10.55 -15.38
CA LYS A 103 -3.68 10.43 -16.85
C LYS A 103 -4.95 9.82 -17.47
N ALA A 104 -5.86 9.31 -16.64
CA ALA A 104 -7.12 8.72 -17.04
C ALA A 104 -8.16 9.78 -17.40
#